data_AF-A0A7S0J376-F1
#
_entry.id   AF-A0A7S0J376-F1
#
_cell.length_a   1.000
_cell.length_b   1.000
_cell.length_c   1.000
_cell.angle_alpha   90.00
_cell.angle_beta   90.00
_cell.angle_gamma   90.00
#
_symmetry.space_group_name_H-M   'P 1'
#
loop_
_entity.id
_entity.type
_entity.pdbx_description
1 polymer ?
#
loop_
_entity_poly.entity_id
_entity_poly.type
_entity_poly.pdbx_seq_one_letter_code
_entity_poly.pdbx_strand_id
1 'polypeptide(L)'
;MLQATFCLQPAGDTLTRKGLYESVFTGCIPVVFREDKAFLQQLAFSRYIPYKKMWVYIPARLVEAGEAHVTSLLRRVPESRIRSIRRHLRRWARCLSFSARRDGVAGYNNLDAPDAFTSTLREVWHLWQSEE
;
A
#
# COMPACT_ATOMS: atom_id res chain seq x y z
N MET A 1 -8.72 9.73 15.65
CA MET A 1 -8.63 8.82 14.47
C MET A 1 -9.03 9.62 13.24
N LEU A 2 -8.25 9.57 12.15
CA LEU A 2 -8.56 10.27 10.90
C LEU A 2 -9.87 9.71 10.32
N GLN A 3 -10.85 10.57 10.06
CA GLN A 3 -12.23 10.20 9.69
C GLN A 3 -12.41 9.82 8.20
N ALA A 4 -11.37 9.97 7.37
CA ALA A 4 -11.50 9.80 5.93
C ALA A 4 -11.62 8.32 5.52
N THR A 5 -12.60 8.01 4.65
CA THR A 5 -12.73 6.67 4.06
C THR A 5 -11.73 6.44 2.94
N PHE A 6 -11.45 7.46 2.13
CA PHE A 6 -10.58 7.40 0.97
C PHE A 6 -9.48 8.47 1.06
N CYS A 7 -8.27 8.10 0.66
CA CYS A 7 -7.11 9.00 0.59
C CYS A 7 -6.57 8.99 -0.83
N LEU A 8 -6.61 10.13 -1.52
CA LEU A 8 -6.09 10.24 -2.88
C LEU A 8 -4.56 10.15 -2.86
N GLN A 9 -4.02 9.25 -3.68
CA GLN A 9 -2.59 9.00 -3.83
C GLN A 9 -2.18 9.19 -5.30
N PRO A 10 -2.17 10.45 -5.79
CA PRO A 10 -1.59 10.76 -7.10
C PRO A 10 -0.08 10.49 -7.07
N ALA A 11 0.48 10.20 -8.24
CA ALA A 11 1.93 10.14 -8.41
C ALA A 11 2.55 11.52 -8.16
N GLY A 12 3.78 11.55 -7.63
CA GLY A 12 4.60 12.76 -7.53
C GLY A 12 5.90 12.56 -8.29
N ASP A 13 7.01 13.09 -7.77
CA ASP A 13 8.35 12.94 -8.37
C ASP A 13 8.82 11.47 -8.44
N THR A 14 8.31 10.64 -7.53
CA THR A 14 8.49 9.18 -7.53
C THR A 14 7.15 8.49 -7.77
N LEU A 15 7.16 7.28 -8.36
CA LEU A 15 5.90 6.56 -8.60
C LEU A 15 5.23 6.14 -7.29
N THR A 16 6.00 5.98 -6.20
CA THR A 16 5.48 5.56 -4.88
C THR A 16 5.72 6.62 -3.82
N ARG A 17 4.66 7.26 -3.33
CA ARG A 17 4.73 8.29 -2.28
C ARG A 17 4.61 7.67 -0.88
N LYS A 18 5.30 8.22 0.13
CA LYS A 18 5.13 7.87 1.57
C LYS A 18 3.67 7.81 2.02
N GLY A 19 2.84 8.75 1.53
CA GLY A 19 1.41 8.82 1.83
C GLY A 19 0.61 7.57 1.44
N LEU A 20 1.07 6.81 0.43
CA LEU A 20 0.46 5.53 0.05
C LEU A 20 0.51 4.54 1.23
N TYR A 21 1.70 4.35 1.81
CA TYR A 21 1.87 3.46 2.95
C TYR A 21 1.16 3.98 4.20
N GLU A 22 1.18 5.30 4.45
CA GLU A 22 0.42 5.91 5.54
C GLU A 22 -1.09 5.69 5.45
N SER A 23 -1.65 5.72 4.24
CA SER A 23 -3.07 5.39 4.05
C SER A 23 -3.37 3.94 4.42
N VAL A 24 -2.45 3.01 4.10
CA VAL A 24 -2.57 1.60 4.50
C VAL A 24 -2.56 1.44 6.02
N PHE A 25 -1.63 2.11 6.72
CA PHE A 25 -1.53 2.03 8.19
C PHE A 25 -2.73 2.63 8.91
N THR A 26 -3.23 3.76 8.41
CA THR A 26 -4.36 4.47 9.00
C THR A 26 -5.70 3.81 8.68
N GLY A 27 -5.73 2.84 7.75
CA GLY A 27 -6.95 2.21 7.27
C GLY A 27 -7.79 3.09 6.35
N CYS A 28 -7.22 4.22 5.90
CA CYS A 28 -7.78 5.07 4.86
C CYS A 28 -7.55 4.40 3.51
N ILE A 29 -8.60 4.15 2.73
CA ILE A 29 -8.45 3.40 1.47
C ILE A 29 -7.66 4.26 0.47
N PRO A 30 -6.48 3.81 0.02
CA PRO A 30 -5.75 4.51 -1.02
C PRO A 30 -6.56 4.52 -2.31
N VAL A 31 -6.58 5.68 -2.97
CA VAL A 31 -7.09 5.85 -4.33
C VAL A 31 -5.90 6.15 -5.22
N VAL A 32 -5.52 5.19 -6.05
CA VAL A 32 -4.35 5.28 -6.92
C VAL A 32 -4.77 5.63 -8.35
N PHE A 33 -3.91 6.38 -9.04
CA PHE A 33 -4.18 6.84 -10.40
C PHE A 33 -3.36 6.11 -11.48
N ARG A 34 -2.53 5.15 -11.04
CA ARG A 34 -1.72 4.27 -11.86
C ARG A 34 -1.77 2.85 -11.30
N GLU A 35 -1.72 1.87 -12.19
CA GLU A 35 -1.66 0.45 -11.84
C GLU A 35 -0.82 -0.35 -12.86
N ASP A 36 0.10 0.36 -13.54
CA ASP A 36 1.00 -0.22 -14.53
C ASP A 36 2.13 -1.03 -13.88
N LYS A 37 2.79 -1.88 -14.67
CA LYS A 37 3.81 -2.81 -14.18
C LYS A 37 4.96 -2.10 -13.46
N ALA A 38 5.41 -0.95 -13.99
CA ALA A 38 6.49 -0.17 -13.38
C ALA A 38 6.09 0.36 -12.00
N PHE A 39 4.87 0.92 -11.85
CA PHE A 39 4.35 1.34 -10.56
C PHE A 39 4.27 0.18 -9.56
N LEU A 40 3.71 -0.97 -9.99
CA LEU A 40 3.56 -2.13 -9.11
C LEU A 40 4.91 -2.70 -8.65
N GLN A 41 5.91 -2.76 -9.53
CA GLN A 41 7.24 -3.28 -9.22
C GLN A 41 8.00 -2.44 -8.20
N GLN A 42 7.73 -1.13 -8.13
CA GLN A 42 8.37 -0.23 -7.15
C GLN A 42 7.77 -0.33 -5.74
N LEU A 43 6.66 -1.04 -5.57
CA LEU A 43 6.06 -1.22 -4.25
C LEU A 43 6.84 -2.23 -3.42
N ALA A 44 6.98 -1.95 -2.12
CA ALA A 44 7.68 -2.83 -1.19
C ALA A 44 7.04 -4.23 -1.18
N PHE A 45 7.84 -5.29 -1.29
CA PHE A 45 7.38 -6.67 -1.27
C PHE A 45 6.28 -6.96 -2.32
N SER A 46 6.32 -6.30 -3.48
CA SER A 46 5.29 -6.37 -4.54
C SER A 46 5.02 -7.78 -5.06
N ARG A 47 5.98 -8.71 -4.92
CA ARG A 47 5.79 -10.12 -5.26
C ARG A 47 4.87 -10.87 -4.29
N TYR A 48 4.80 -10.43 -3.03
CA TYR A 48 4.09 -11.13 -1.95
C TYR A 48 2.81 -10.42 -1.52
N ILE A 49 2.78 -9.08 -1.57
CA ILE A 49 1.65 -8.28 -1.12
C ILE A 49 0.68 -8.04 -2.28
N PRO A 50 -0.61 -8.44 -2.17
CA PRO A 50 -1.60 -8.29 -3.22
C PRO A 50 -2.19 -6.87 -3.22
N TYR A 51 -1.38 -5.87 -3.57
CA TYR A 51 -1.74 -4.44 -3.50
C TYR A 51 -3.03 -4.06 -4.24
N LYS A 52 -3.35 -4.69 -5.37
CA LYS A 52 -4.60 -4.44 -6.11
C LYS A 52 -5.87 -4.72 -5.30
N LYS A 53 -5.76 -5.48 -4.21
CA LYS A 53 -6.88 -5.75 -3.26
C LYS A 53 -7.01 -4.68 -2.17
N MET A 54 -6.05 -3.76 -2.08
CA MET A 54 -5.87 -2.81 -0.99
C MET A 54 -6.24 -1.37 -1.38
N TRP A 55 -6.53 -1.08 -2.65
CA TRP A 55 -6.87 0.27 -3.10
C TRP A 55 -8.07 0.29 -4.04
N VAL A 56 -8.50 1.51 -4.38
CA VAL A 56 -9.37 1.80 -5.53
C VAL A 56 -8.49 2.42 -6.62
N TYR A 57 -8.58 1.89 -7.84
CA TYR A 57 -7.88 2.44 -9.00
C TYR A 57 -8.83 3.31 -9.83
N ILE A 58 -8.40 4.52 -10.15
CA ILE A 58 -9.08 5.44 -11.07
C ILE A 58 -8.04 5.88 -12.12
N PRO A 59 -8.19 5.54 -13.40
CA PRO A 59 -7.22 5.95 -14.42
C PRO A 59 -7.03 7.47 -14.47
N ALA A 60 -5.79 7.95 -14.34
CA ALA A 60 -5.46 9.39 -14.37
C ALA A 60 -6.06 10.11 -15.58
N ARG A 61 -5.94 9.50 -16.77
CA ARG A 61 -6.45 10.04 -18.04
C ARG A 61 -7.93 10.44 -18.00
N LEU A 62 -8.78 9.69 -17.28
CA LEU A 62 -10.21 9.98 -17.19
C LEU A 62 -10.49 11.22 -16.34
N VAL A 63 -9.64 11.47 -15.35
CA VAL A 63 -9.75 12.64 -14.46
C VAL A 63 -9.17 13.87 -15.16
N GLU A 64 -8.00 13.72 -15.81
CA GLU A 64 -7.31 14.79 -16.54
C GLU A 64 -8.12 15.28 -17.76
N ALA A 65 -8.79 14.36 -18.48
CA ALA A 65 -9.69 14.71 -19.58
C ALA A 65 -11.04 15.28 -19.12
N GLY A 66 -11.31 15.34 -17.81
CA GLY A 66 -12.58 15.80 -17.25
C GLY A 66 -13.76 14.83 -17.46
N GLU A 67 -13.51 13.62 -17.97
CA GLU A 67 -14.52 12.60 -18.24
C GLU A 67 -15.08 11.96 -16.95
N ALA A 68 -14.34 12.03 -15.84
CA ALA A 68 -14.73 11.44 -14.57
C ALA A 68 -14.41 12.33 -13.36
N HIS A 69 -15.44 12.63 -12.56
CA HIS A 69 -15.26 13.23 -11.24
C HIS A 69 -14.93 12.16 -10.20
N VAL A 70 -13.75 12.28 -9.57
CA VAL A 70 -13.24 11.34 -8.55
C VAL A 70 -14.26 11.11 -7.43
N THR A 71 -14.87 12.17 -6.90
CA THR A 71 -15.84 12.08 -5.80
C THR A 71 -17.08 11.29 -6.19
N SER A 72 -17.58 11.46 -7.42
CA SER A 72 -18.72 10.73 -7.95
C SER A 72 -18.42 9.23 -8.10
N LEU A 73 -17.21 8.87 -8.53
CA LEU A 73 -16.78 7.47 -8.60
C LEU A 73 -16.66 6.84 -7.21
N LEU A 74 -16.05 7.54 -6.25
CA LEU A 74 -15.85 7.03 -4.89
C LEU A 74 -17.18 6.83 -4.13
N ARG A 75 -18.19 7.68 -4.35
CA ARG A 75 -19.54 7.50 -3.79
C ARG A 75 -20.24 6.23 -4.28
N ARG A 76 -19.86 5.71 -5.46
CA ARG A 76 -20.44 4.48 -6.04
C ARG A 76 -19.76 3.22 -5.52
N VAL A 77 -18.66 3.33 -4.76
CA VAL A 77 -17.99 2.17 -4.17
C VAL A 77 -18.87 1.62 -3.05
N PRO A 78 -19.34 0.36 -3.14
CA PRO A 78 -20.26 -0.18 -2.15
C PRO A 78 -19.58 -0.41 -0.81
N GLU A 79 -20.33 -0.28 0.29
CA GLU A 79 -19.81 -0.46 1.65
C GLU A 79 -19.25 -1.88 1.89
N SER A 80 -19.77 -2.90 1.19
CA SER A 80 -19.19 -4.25 1.18
C SER A 80 -17.76 -4.27 0.64
N ARG A 81 -17.49 -3.51 -0.43
CA ARG A 81 -16.15 -3.37 -1.00
C ARG A 81 -15.23 -2.58 -0.08
N ILE A 82 -15.71 -1.48 0.51
CA ILE A 82 -14.96 -0.68 1.50
C ILE A 82 -14.51 -1.56 2.67
N ARG A 83 -15.43 -2.33 3.26
CA ARG A 83 -15.12 -3.28 4.35
C ARG A 83 -14.12 -4.34 3.91
N SER A 84 -14.25 -4.86 2.69
CA SER A 84 -13.32 -5.87 2.16
C SER A 84 -11.91 -5.32 1.98
N ILE A 85 -11.77 -4.11 1.41
CA ILE A 85 -10.48 -3.44 1.25
C ILE A 85 -9.86 -3.19 2.64
N ARG A 86 -10.62 -2.63 3.58
CA ARG A 86 -10.13 -2.39 4.96
C ARG A 86 -9.66 -3.66 5.67
N ARG A 87 -10.26 -4.83 5.40
CA ARG A 87 -9.73 -6.11 5.91
C ARG A 87 -8.36 -6.43 5.30
N HIS A 88 -8.17 -6.20 4.01
CA HIS A 88 -6.85 -6.37 3.37
C HIS A 88 -5.82 -5.38 3.91
N LEU A 89 -6.19 -4.11 4.10
CA LEU A 89 -5.32 -3.11 4.72
C LEU A 89 -4.84 -3.57 6.10
N ARG A 90 -5.77 -3.97 6.99
CA ARG A 90 -5.41 -4.47 8.33
C ARG A 90 -4.53 -5.73 8.28
N ARG A 91 -4.78 -6.63 7.34
CA ARG A 91 -4.00 -7.87 7.19
C ARG A 91 -2.56 -7.58 6.78
N TRP A 92 -2.34 -6.62 5.88
CA TRP A 92 -1.03 -6.38 5.26
C TRP A 92 -0.28 -5.17 5.82
N ALA A 93 -0.93 -4.28 6.57
CA ALA A 93 -0.29 -3.10 7.18
C ALA A 93 0.94 -3.49 8.02
N ARG A 94 0.90 -4.64 8.70
CA ARG A 94 2.04 -5.13 9.49
C ARG A 94 3.29 -5.42 8.65
N CYS A 95 3.13 -5.92 7.43
CA CYS A 95 4.24 -6.22 6.53
C CYS A 95 4.90 -4.95 6.00
N LEU A 96 4.18 -3.83 6.05
CA LEU A 96 4.68 -2.54 5.58
C LEU A 96 5.23 -1.69 6.74
N SER A 97 4.97 -2.10 7.98
CA SER A 97 5.39 -1.42 9.20
C SER A 97 6.91 -1.31 9.30
N PHE A 98 7.37 -0.12 9.66
CA PHE A 98 8.76 0.13 10.02
C PHE A 98 9.11 -0.44 11.42
N SER A 99 8.12 -0.89 12.19
CA SER A 99 8.28 -1.46 13.54
C SER A 99 7.66 -2.86 13.64
N ALA A 100 8.41 -3.84 14.16
CA ALA A 100 8.03 -5.26 14.16
C ALA A 100 7.06 -5.68 15.29
N ARG A 101 6.79 -4.83 16.29
CA ARG A 101 6.12 -5.26 17.54
C ARG A 101 4.66 -4.83 17.69
N ARG A 102 3.87 -5.67 18.39
CA ARG A 102 2.43 -5.49 18.69
C ARG A 102 2.18 -4.54 19.87
N ASP A 103 3.23 -4.25 20.61
CA ASP A 103 3.29 -3.67 21.95
C ASP A 103 3.94 -2.27 21.96
N GLY A 104 4.31 -1.73 20.79
CA GLY A 104 4.82 -0.35 20.66
C GLY A 104 6.29 -0.16 21.03
N VAL A 105 6.99 -1.22 21.46
CA VAL A 105 8.41 -1.15 21.91
C VAL A 105 9.34 -1.86 20.92
N ALA A 106 9.47 -1.39 19.67
CA ALA A 106 10.50 -1.92 18.75
C ALA A 106 11.25 -0.83 18.01
N GLY A 107 12.58 -0.91 18.12
CA GLY A 107 13.62 -0.27 17.32
C GLY A 107 14.76 -1.28 17.05
N TYR A 108 15.75 -0.86 16.26
CA TYR A 108 16.88 -1.58 15.61
C TYR A 108 17.59 -2.76 16.31
N ASN A 109 17.28 -3.12 17.57
CA ASN A 109 18.08 -4.01 18.41
C ASN A 109 17.36 -5.31 18.84
N ASN A 110 16.36 -5.79 18.11
CA ASN A 110 15.67 -7.04 18.48
C ASN A 110 15.54 -8.01 17.30
N LEU A 111 16.35 -9.07 17.31
CA LEU A 111 16.52 -10.06 16.25
C LEU A 111 15.43 -11.16 16.22
N ASP A 112 14.58 -11.23 17.24
CA ASP A 112 13.58 -12.30 17.39
C ASP A 112 12.28 -12.04 16.60
N ALA A 113 12.11 -10.83 16.05
CA ALA A 113 11.00 -10.46 15.18
C ALA A 113 11.53 -9.65 13.98
N PRO A 114 11.51 -10.20 12.74
CA PRO A 114 12.13 -9.53 11.62
C PRO A 114 11.41 -8.22 11.30
N ASP A 115 12.12 -7.12 11.45
CA ASP A 115 11.68 -5.81 11.00
C ASP A 115 11.77 -5.68 9.47
N ALA A 116 11.43 -4.49 8.96
CA ALA A 116 11.49 -4.20 7.53
C ALA A 116 12.91 -4.43 6.97
N PHE A 117 13.95 -4.12 7.74
CA PHE A 117 15.35 -4.32 7.33
C PHE A 117 15.68 -5.82 7.20
N THR A 118 15.36 -6.62 8.21
CA THR A 118 15.59 -8.07 8.21
C THR A 118 14.79 -8.77 7.12
N SER A 119 13.55 -8.33 6.88
CA SER A 119 12.70 -8.84 5.81
C SER A 119 13.28 -8.53 4.42
N THR A 120 13.84 -7.32 4.25
CA THR A 120 14.51 -6.90 3.02
C THR A 120 15.76 -7.74 2.76
N LEU A 121 16.60 -7.97 3.78
CA LEU A 121 17.80 -8.79 3.63
C LEU A 121 17.49 -10.24 3.26
N ARG A 122 16.42 -10.81 3.81
CA ARG A 122 15.96 -12.16 3.41
C ARG A 122 15.49 -12.20 1.96
N GLU A 123 14.77 -11.18 1.50
CA GLU A 123 14.33 -11.12 0.11
C GLU A 123 15.52 -11.00 -0.85
N VAL A 124 16.51 -10.15 -0.53
CA VAL A 124 17.76 -10.03 -1.30
C VAL A 124 18.51 -11.37 -1.31
N TRP A 125 18.60 -12.05 -0.17
CA TRP A 125 19.25 -13.36 -0.07
C TRP A 125 18.59 -14.41 -0.97
N HIS A 126 17.26 -14.45 -1.01
CA HIS A 126 16.53 -15.37 -1.88
C HIS A 126 16.64 -15.04 -3.37
N LEU A 127 16.76 -13.75 -3.72
CA LEU A 127 17.02 -13.34 -5.10
C LEU A 127 18.41 -13.78 -5.55
N TRP A 128 19.42 -13.62 -4.67
CA TRP A 128 20.79 -14.01 -4.96
C TRP A 128 20.93 -15.51 -5.21
N GLN A 129 20.27 -16.35 -4.40
CA GLN A 129 20.26 -17.80 -4.61
C GLN A 129 19.46 -18.27 -5.84
N SER A 130 18.69 -17.40 -6.49
CA SER A 130 17.94 -17.74 -7.70
C SER A 130 18.65 -17.37 -9.00
N GLU A 131 19.82 -16.72 -8.91
CA GLU A 131 20.68 -16.37 -10.04
C GLU A 131 21.86 -17.35 -10.23
N GLU A 132 22.09 -18.26 -9.29
CA GLU A 132 22.95 -19.47 -9.43
C GLU A 132 22.13 -20.69 -9.86
#